data_AF-A0A2H3CIV9-F1
#
_entry.id   AF-A0A2H3CIV9-F1
#
_cell.length_a   1.000
_cell.length_b   1.000
_cell.length_c   1.000
_cell.angle_alpha   90.00
_cell.angle_beta   90.00
_cell.angle_gamma   90.00
#
_symmetry.space_group_name_H-M   'P 1'
#
loop_
_entity.id
_entity.type
_entity.pdbx_description
1 polymer ?
#
loop_
_entity_poly.entity_id
_entity_poly.type
_entity_poly.pdbx_seq_one_letter_code
_entity_poly.pdbx_strand_id
1 'polypeptide(L)'
;MLDWVYAQELDQRLQQLLSDRLYQTNLRGPRWTGNDNQNTLTESVATSMRLAGLTVDTLNYTLNRWDPRWWSLTLNLRNGTSISLPTTGYWPYSGNSGLEGVTAPMADGGTFGINPDQTADNSTLDFSQVQPQAPGTVLFFDNPSPTRNYLAPGYTLLF
;
A
#
# COMPACT_ATOMS: atom_id res chain seq x y z
N MET A 1 13.79 -4.88 39.36
CA MET A 1 12.32 -5.03 39.37
C MET A 1 11.82 -4.07 38.31
N LEU A 2 11.31 -4.56 37.19
CA LEU A 2 10.82 -3.73 36.08
C LEU A 2 9.36 -3.42 36.34
N ASP A 3 9.06 -2.16 36.65
CA ASP A 3 7.68 -1.66 36.77
C ASP A 3 7.03 -1.68 35.38
N TRP A 4 6.07 -2.57 35.21
CA TRP A 4 5.20 -2.59 34.06
C TRP A 4 4.29 -1.37 34.15
N VAL A 5 4.36 -0.48 33.15
CA VAL A 5 3.37 0.59 32.98
C VAL A 5 2.03 -0.09 32.73
N TYR A 6 1.16 -0.14 33.75
CA TYR A 6 -0.22 -0.59 33.58
C TYR A 6 -0.86 0.29 32.51
N ALA A 7 -1.35 -0.33 31.43
CA ALA A 7 -2.26 0.34 30.53
C ALA A 7 -3.46 0.79 31.36
N GLN A 8 -3.68 2.10 31.45
CA GLN A 8 -4.79 2.65 32.20
C GLN A 8 -6.09 2.15 31.57
N GLU A 9 -6.86 1.34 32.30
CA GLU A 9 -8.19 0.96 31.84
C GLU A 9 -9.07 2.20 31.79
N LEU A 10 -9.60 2.48 30.59
CA LEU A 10 -10.52 3.58 30.39
C LEU A 10 -11.85 3.26 31.07
N ASP A 11 -12.39 4.20 31.85
CA ASP A 11 -13.75 4.07 32.37
C ASP A 11 -14.78 4.06 31.21
N GLN A 12 -16.01 3.65 31.51
CA GLN A 12 -17.07 3.53 30.49
C GLN A 12 -17.28 4.84 29.69
N ARG A 13 -17.16 5.99 30.35
CA ARG A 13 -17.32 7.31 29.72
C ARG A 13 -16.18 7.58 28.73
N LEU A 14 -14.95 7.29 29.12
CA LEU A 14 -13.76 7.45 28.28
C LEU A 14 -13.75 6.46 27.11
N GLN A 15 -14.22 5.23 27.31
CA GLN A 15 -14.42 4.26 26.23
C GLN A 15 -15.44 4.76 25.20
N GLN A 16 -16.59 5.27 25.65
CA GLN A 16 -17.59 5.85 24.76
C GLN A 16 -17.03 7.05 24.00
N LEU A 17 -16.34 7.96 24.69
CA LEU A 17 -15.71 9.11 24.06
C LEU A 17 -14.69 8.70 23.00
N LEU A 18 -13.86 7.69 23.26
CA LEU A 18 -12.92 7.15 22.28
C LEU A 18 -13.65 6.57 21.07
N SER A 19 -14.68 5.75 21.29
CA SER A 19 -15.49 5.16 20.23
C SER A 19 -16.13 6.24 19.36
N ASP A 20 -16.72 7.27 19.95
CA ASP A 20 -17.33 8.39 19.24
C ASP A 20 -16.28 9.14 18.40
N ARG A 21 -15.09 9.38 18.95
CA ARG A 21 -13.99 10.03 18.21
C ARG A 21 -13.49 9.18 17.04
N LEU A 22 -13.35 7.87 17.23
CA LEU A 22 -13.00 6.95 16.14
C LEU A 22 -14.08 6.92 15.06
N TYR A 23 -15.35 6.88 15.45
CA TYR A 23 -16.47 6.91 14.51
C TYR A 23 -16.49 8.23 13.71
N GLN A 24 -16.41 9.38 14.37
CA GLN A 24 -16.39 10.69 13.71
C GLN A 24 -15.20 10.86 12.75
N THR A 25 -14.03 10.36 13.13
CA THR A 25 -12.85 10.41 12.25
C THR A 25 -12.96 9.45 11.06
N ASN A 26 -13.63 8.32 11.22
CA ASN A 26 -13.87 7.36 10.13
C ASN A 26 -14.96 7.81 9.15
N LEU A 27 -15.96 8.57 9.59
CA LEU A 27 -17.01 9.13 8.72
C LEU A 27 -16.47 10.07 7.63
N ARG A 28 -15.28 10.65 7.83
CA ARG A 28 -14.65 11.53 6.84
C ARG A 28 -14.02 10.77 5.67
N GLY A 29 -13.83 9.45 5.80
CA GLY A 29 -13.17 8.61 4.82
C GLY A 29 -11.65 8.52 5.02
N PRO A 30 -10.91 8.01 4.01
CA PRO A 30 -9.48 7.77 4.12
C PRO A 30 -8.67 9.03 4.45
N ARG A 31 -7.65 8.86 5.29
CA ARG A 31 -6.73 9.91 5.76
C ARG A 31 -5.36 9.76 5.11
N TRP A 32 -5.35 9.79 3.77
CA TRP A 32 -4.10 9.73 3.01
C TRP A 32 -3.24 10.95 3.29
N THR A 33 -1.93 10.76 3.35
CA THR A 33 -0.97 11.83 3.61
C THR A 33 -1.23 13.03 2.68
N GLY A 34 -1.40 14.20 3.29
CA GLY A 34 -1.64 15.47 2.62
C GLY A 34 -3.06 15.72 2.13
N ASN A 35 -4.01 14.79 2.32
CA ASN A 35 -5.41 15.04 1.95
C ASN A 35 -6.16 15.84 3.03
N ASP A 36 -7.30 16.44 2.66
CA ASP A 36 -8.10 17.30 3.56
C ASP A 36 -8.56 16.58 4.84
N ASN A 37 -8.81 15.27 4.75
CA ASN A 37 -9.21 14.46 5.90
C ASN A 37 -8.08 14.30 6.91
N GLN A 38 -6.85 14.05 6.45
CA GLN A 38 -5.67 13.99 7.29
C GLN A 38 -5.37 15.36 7.91
N ASN A 39 -5.46 16.44 7.13
CA ASN A 39 -5.26 17.81 7.64
C ASN A 39 -6.28 18.19 8.71
N THR A 40 -7.55 17.84 8.51
CA THR A 40 -8.61 18.10 9.51
C THR A 40 -8.38 17.28 10.78
N LEU A 41 -7.96 16.02 10.67
CA LEU A 41 -7.62 15.22 11.83
C LEU A 41 -6.48 15.85 12.62
N THR A 42 -5.41 16.27 11.94
CA THR A 42 -4.26 16.94 12.56
C THR A 42 -4.70 18.18 13.35
N GLU A 43 -5.53 19.04 12.76
CA GLU A 43 -6.04 20.23 13.45
C GLU A 43 -6.95 19.88 14.64
N SER A 44 -7.81 18.86 14.50
CA SER A 44 -8.67 18.41 15.61
C SER A 44 -7.85 17.88 16.79
N VAL A 45 -6.75 17.17 16.52
CA VAL A 45 -5.84 16.67 17.55
C VAL A 45 -5.09 17.84 18.20
N ALA A 46 -4.52 18.74 17.40
CA ALA A 46 -3.83 19.92 17.89
C ALA A 46 -4.73 20.79 18.77
N THR A 47 -5.97 21.04 18.33
CA THR A 47 -6.97 21.76 19.12
C THR A 47 -7.29 21.06 20.44
N SER A 48 -7.48 19.73 20.42
CA SER A 48 -7.76 18.97 21.64
C SER A 48 -6.59 19.01 22.64
N MET A 49 -5.36 18.97 22.15
CA MET A 49 -4.15 19.11 22.96
C MET A 49 -4.04 20.52 23.58
N ARG A 50 -4.30 21.57 22.80
CA ARG A 50 -4.33 22.96 23.30
C ARG A 50 -5.40 23.14 24.39
N LEU A 51 -6.60 22.59 24.18
CA LEU A 51 -7.69 22.62 25.17
C LEU A 51 -7.32 21.87 26.47
N ALA A 52 -6.46 20.86 26.38
CA ALA A 52 -5.91 20.16 27.54
C ALA A 52 -4.76 20.93 28.22
N GLY A 53 -4.43 22.14 27.76
CA GLY A 53 -3.38 22.99 28.34
C GLY A 53 -1.97 22.71 27.81
N LEU A 54 -1.82 21.96 26.72
CA LEU A 54 -0.52 21.67 26.12
C LEU A 54 -0.11 22.78 25.14
N THR A 55 1.19 23.08 25.11
CA THR A 55 1.81 23.80 23.99
C THR A 55 1.95 22.85 22.81
N VAL A 56 1.48 23.26 21.62
CA VAL A 56 1.43 22.41 20.44
C VAL A 56 2.09 23.09 19.26
N ASP A 57 3.09 22.41 18.69
CA ASP A 57 3.71 22.77 17.43
C ASP A 57 3.29 21.79 16.33
N THR A 58 3.00 22.31 15.14
CA THR A 58 2.70 21.49 13.95
C THR A 58 3.84 21.61 12.95
N LEU A 59 4.48 20.47 12.66
CA LEU A 59 5.60 20.41 11.71
C LEU A 59 5.06 20.12 10.31
N ASN A 60 5.44 20.96 9.35
CA ASN A 60 5.06 20.80 7.96
C ASN A 60 6.24 20.27 7.14
N TYR A 61 5.98 19.26 6.32
CA TYR A 61 6.97 18.66 5.43
C TYR A 61 6.43 18.65 3.99
N THR A 62 7.30 19.01 3.04
CA THR A 62 7.01 18.83 1.62
C THR A 62 7.55 17.48 1.18
N LEU A 63 6.70 16.67 0.57
CA LEU A 63 7.06 15.35 0.05
C LEU A 63 6.52 15.16 -1.36
N ASN A 64 7.27 14.43 -2.20
CA ASN A 64 6.77 13.96 -3.48
C ASN A 64 5.80 12.80 -3.19
N ARG A 65 4.51 13.10 -3.27
CA ARG A 65 3.47 12.10 -3.06
C ARG A 65 3.29 11.29 -4.34
N TRP A 66 3.32 9.98 -4.20
CA TRP A 66 2.81 9.08 -5.22
C TRP A 66 1.28 9.10 -5.18
N ASP A 67 0.66 9.62 -6.25
CA ASP A 67 -0.78 9.83 -6.36
C ASP A 67 -1.31 9.23 -7.67
N PRO A 68 -1.79 7.97 -7.64
CA PRO A 68 -2.17 7.30 -8.86
C PRO A 68 -3.59 7.70 -9.24
N ARG A 69 -3.73 8.17 -10.47
CA ARG A 69 -4.98 8.74 -10.96
C ARG A 69 -5.87 7.73 -11.67
N TRP A 70 -5.25 6.74 -12.31
CA TRP A 70 -5.92 5.75 -13.13
C TRP A 70 -5.11 4.46 -13.15
N TRP A 71 -5.80 3.35 -13.36
CA TRP A 71 -5.22 2.04 -13.59
C TRP A 71 -6.17 1.23 -14.45
N SER A 72 -5.63 0.33 -15.25
CA SER A 72 -6.39 -0.63 -16.02
C SER A 72 -5.51 -1.82 -16.36
N LEU A 73 -6.12 -2.97 -16.61
CA LEU A 73 -5.41 -4.16 -17.09
C LEU A 73 -6.28 -4.85 -18.13
N THR A 74 -5.67 -5.21 -19.25
CA THR A 74 -6.33 -5.92 -20.35
C THR A 74 -5.45 -7.09 -20.79
N LEU A 75 -6.05 -8.26 -20.97
CA LEU A 75 -5.41 -9.42 -21.56
C LEU A 75 -5.75 -9.52 -23.04
N ASN A 76 -4.72 -9.55 -23.89
CA ASN A 76 -4.86 -9.88 -25.30
C ASN A 76 -4.51 -11.34 -25.50
N LEU A 77 -5.50 -12.16 -25.83
CA LEU A 77 -5.34 -13.58 -26.07
C LEU A 77 -4.77 -13.84 -27.48
N ARG A 78 -4.08 -14.97 -27.64
CA ARG A 78 -3.48 -15.36 -28.94
C ARG A 78 -4.48 -15.52 -30.08
N ASN A 79 -5.75 -15.72 -29.76
CA ASN A 79 -6.85 -15.82 -30.73
C ASN A 79 -7.41 -14.46 -31.17
N GLY A 80 -6.79 -13.34 -30.74
CA GLY A 80 -7.21 -11.98 -31.06
C GLY A 80 -8.30 -11.41 -30.14
N THR A 81 -8.73 -12.15 -29.12
CA THR A 81 -9.72 -11.66 -28.14
C THR A 81 -9.05 -10.78 -27.10
N SER A 82 -9.65 -9.63 -26.78
CA SER A 82 -9.22 -8.75 -25.68
C SER A 82 -10.21 -8.82 -24.52
N ILE A 83 -9.70 -9.01 -23.30
CA ILE A 83 -10.49 -9.11 -22.07
C ILE A 83 -9.99 -8.07 -21.08
N SER A 84 -10.85 -7.12 -20.70
CA SER A 84 -10.56 -6.23 -19.57
C SER A 84 -10.65 -6.99 -18.26
N LEU A 85 -9.61 -6.89 -17.44
CA LEU A 85 -9.56 -7.54 -16.13
C LEU A 85 -10.07 -6.61 -15.04
N PRO A 86 -10.92 -7.10 -14.12
CA PRO A 86 -11.28 -6.34 -12.93
C PRO A 86 -10.02 -6.13 -12.09
N THR A 87 -9.67 -4.87 -11.85
CA THR A 87 -8.52 -4.47 -11.03
C THR A 87 -9.00 -3.66 -9.85
N THR A 88 -8.62 -4.07 -8.64
CA THR A 88 -9.07 -3.43 -7.39
C THR A 88 -8.16 -2.27 -6.96
N GLY A 89 -7.06 -2.03 -7.67
CA GLY A 89 -6.13 -0.95 -7.38
C GLY A 89 -4.75 -1.18 -7.99
N TYR A 90 -3.75 -0.53 -7.37
CA TYR A 90 -2.35 -0.52 -7.77
C TYR A 90 -1.46 -0.93 -6.60
N TRP A 91 -0.22 -1.31 -6.88
CA TRP A 91 0.79 -1.49 -5.83
C TRP A 91 1.38 -0.13 -5.41
N PRO A 92 1.45 0.20 -4.11
CA PRO A 92 2.07 1.45 -3.67
C PRO A 92 3.46 1.65 -4.29
N TYR A 93 3.67 2.83 -4.89
CA TYR A 93 4.91 3.19 -5.56
C TYR A 93 5.25 2.35 -6.80
N SER A 94 4.28 1.66 -7.43
CA SER A 94 4.48 1.17 -8.79
C SER A 94 4.75 2.35 -9.73
N GLY A 95 5.69 2.20 -10.66
CA GLY A 95 6.04 3.27 -11.59
C GLY A 95 4.91 3.62 -12.57
N ASN A 96 5.19 4.58 -13.45
CA ASN A 96 4.19 5.11 -14.38
C ASN A 96 4.33 4.42 -15.74
N SER A 97 3.26 3.78 -16.22
CA SER A 97 3.23 3.14 -17.54
C SER A 97 3.14 4.13 -18.72
N GLY A 98 3.13 5.44 -18.46
CA GLY A 98 2.88 6.47 -19.46
C GLY A 98 1.41 6.53 -19.90
N LEU A 99 1.07 7.56 -20.68
CA LEU A 99 -0.29 7.76 -21.21
C LEU A 99 -0.70 6.67 -22.21
N GLU A 100 0.28 6.11 -22.94
CA GLU A 100 0.06 5.04 -23.92
C GLU A 100 -0.10 3.67 -23.26
N GLY A 101 0.26 3.55 -21.97
CA GLY A 101 0.35 2.28 -21.28
C GLY A 101 1.51 1.42 -21.78
N VAL A 102 1.62 0.22 -21.22
CA VAL A 102 2.62 -0.79 -21.63
C VAL A 102 1.87 -2.04 -22.06
N THR A 103 2.17 -2.51 -23.27
CA THR A 103 1.72 -3.83 -23.76
C THR A 103 2.95 -4.72 -23.95
N ALA A 104 2.97 -5.84 -23.25
CA ALA A 104 4.07 -6.79 -23.29
C ALA A 104 3.55 -8.24 -23.20
N PRO A 105 4.33 -9.24 -23.66
CA PRO A 105 4.06 -10.63 -23.37
C PRO A 105 4.00 -10.89 -21.85
N MET A 106 3.08 -11.77 -21.43
CA MET A 106 2.92 -12.18 -20.04
C MET A 106 3.36 -13.64 -19.86
N ALA A 107 4.10 -13.91 -18.80
CA ALA A 107 4.46 -15.24 -18.34
C ALA A 107 4.01 -15.41 -16.89
N ASP A 108 3.54 -16.61 -16.54
CA ASP A 108 3.27 -16.98 -15.16
C ASP A 108 4.57 -17.43 -14.49
N GLY A 109 4.99 -16.70 -13.46
CA GLY A 109 6.22 -16.99 -12.71
C GLY A 109 6.01 -18.00 -11.58
N GLY A 110 4.79 -18.48 -11.34
CA GLY A 110 4.46 -19.35 -10.22
C GLY A 110 4.27 -18.61 -8.89
N THR A 111 4.31 -19.36 -7.79
CA THR A 111 4.07 -18.87 -6.43
C THR A 111 5.40 -18.56 -5.73
N PHE A 112 5.47 -17.40 -5.07
CA PHE A 112 6.70 -16.99 -4.39
C PHE A 112 6.94 -17.77 -3.10
N GLY A 113 8.05 -18.50 -3.04
CA GLY A 113 8.48 -19.29 -1.90
C GLY A 113 9.10 -18.47 -0.79
N ILE A 114 8.84 -18.90 0.45
CA ILE A 114 9.44 -18.34 1.66
C ILE A 114 10.04 -19.48 2.47
N ASN A 115 11.31 -19.34 2.84
CA ASN A 115 12.00 -20.30 3.70
C ASN A 115 11.44 -20.25 5.14
N PRO A 116 11.67 -21.29 5.98
CA PRO A 116 11.24 -21.28 7.37
C PRO A 116 11.79 -20.10 8.20
N ASP A 117 12.92 -19.53 7.80
CA ASP A 117 13.54 -18.34 8.42
C ASP A 117 12.99 -17.00 7.89
N GLN A 118 11.93 -17.05 7.07
CA GLN A 118 11.28 -15.91 6.43
C GLN A 118 12.10 -15.21 5.33
N THR A 119 13.22 -15.78 4.91
CA THR A 119 13.94 -15.29 3.73
C THR A 119 13.26 -15.71 2.43
N ALA A 120 13.55 -14.96 1.37
CA ALA A 120 13.06 -15.23 0.02
C ALA A 120 13.64 -16.55 -0.55
N ASP A 121 12.79 -17.39 -1.13
CA ASP A 121 13.21 -18.56 -1.90
C ASP A 121 12.86 -18.40 -3.37
N ASN A 122 13.80 -17.85 -4.14
CA ASN A 122 13.63 -17.64 -5.58
C ASN A 122 13.60 -18.95 -6.39
N SER A 123 13.97 -20.10 -5.81
CA SER A 123 13.98 -21.39 -6.54
C SER A 123 12.58 -21.91 -6.87
N THR A 124 11.57 -21.35 -6.21
CA THR A 124 10.15 -21.67 -6.41
C THR A 124 9.53 -20.99 -7.63
N LEU A 125 10.20 -20.00 -8.21
CA LEU A 125 9.71 -19.24 -9.35
C LEU A 125 10.19 -19.87 -10.68
N ASP A 126 9.30 -19.95 -11.66
CA ASP A 126 9.63 -20.39 -13.01
C ASP A 126 9.79 -19.20 -13.96
N PHE A 127 11.03 -18.84 -14.24
CA PHE A 127 11.37 -17.81 -15.23
C PHE A 127 11.77 -18.36 -16.59
N SER A 128 11.59 -19.66 -16.85
CA SER A 128 11.97 -20.28 -18.13
C SER A 128 11.27 -19.66 -19.34
N GLN A 129 10.08 -19.09 -19.11
CA GLN A 129 9.27 -18.40 -20.12
C GLN A 129 9.62 -16.91 -20.27
N VAL A 130 10.43 -16.35 -19.37
CA VAL A 130 10.80 -14.94 -19.37
C VAL A 130 12.07 -14.75 -20.19
N GLN A 131 11.97 -14.04 -21.31
CA GLN A 131 13.14 -13.69 -22.09
C GLN A 131 13.92 -12.56 -21.40
N PRO A 132 15.23 -12.72 -21.09
CA PRO A 132 16.01 -11.73 -20.34
C PRO A 132 16.10 -10.33 -20.98
N GLN A 133 15.75 -10.22 -22.26
CA GLN A 133 15.89 -9.03 -23.10
C GLN A 133 14.54 -8.46 -23.55
N ALA A 134 13.42 -9.14 -23.25
CA ALA A 134 12.10 -8.65 -23.65
C ALA A 134 11.58 -7.69 -22.57
N PRO A 135 11.12 -6.47 -22.93
CA PRO A 135 10.41 -5.64 -21.98
C PRO A 135 9.16 -6.40 -21.53
N GLY A 136 9.11 -6.76 -20.25
CA GLY A 136 8.07 -7.61 -19.70
C GLY A 136 7.95 -7.42 -18.19
N THR A 137 6.75 -7.66 -17.68
CA THR A 137 6.42 -7.54 -16.25
C THR A 137 6.21 -8.94 -15.69
N VAL A 138 6.90 -9.27 -14.61
CA VAL A 138 6.60 -10.47 -13.80
C VAL A 138 5.44 -10.12 -12.88
N LEU A 139 4.35 -10.88 -12.95
CA LEU A 139 3.18 -10.70 -12.10
C LEU A 139 3.18 -11.80 -11.02
N PHE A 140 3.21 -11.41 -9.75
CA PHE A 140 3.12 -12.36 -8.64
C PHE A 140 1.65 -12.53 -8.23
N PHE A 141 1.16 -13.76 -8.29
CA PHE A 141 -0.15 -14.14 -7.74
C PHE A 141 0.06 -14.78 -6.37
N ASP A 142 0.47 -14.00 -5.37
CA ASP A 142 0.39 -14.49 -4.01
C ASP A 142 -0.14 -13.40 -3.06
N ASN A 143 -0.82 -13.86 -2.02
CA ASN A 143 -1.58 -13.05 -1.06
C ASN A 143 -0.80 -11.79 -0.66
N PRO A 144 -1.17 -10.61 -1.19
CA PRO A 144 -0.38 -9.41 -1.01
C PRO A 144 -0.63 -8.88 0.39
N SER A 145 0.10 -9.37 1.37
CA SER A 145 0.28 -8.63 2.60
C SER A 145 1.07 -7.36 2.26
N PRO A 146 0.55 -6.15 2.53
CA PRO A 146 1.26 -4.89 2.27
C PRO A 146 2.56 -4.73 3.09
N THR A 147 2.94 -5.74 3.88
CA THR A 147 4.14 -5.75 4.72
C THR A 147 5.32 -6.54 4.13
N ARG A 148 5.15 -7.23 2.98
CA ARG A 148 6.18 -8.08 2.40
C ARG A 148 6.40 -7.76 0.92
N ASN A 149 7.31 -6.83 0.66
CA ASN A 149 7.79 -6.51 -0.69
C ASN A 149 8.93 -7.47 -1.05
N TYR A 150 8.72 -8.36 -2.00
CA TYR A 150 9.80 -9.19 -2.55
C TYR A 150 10.14 -8.70 -3.96
N LEU A 151 11.40 -8.29 -4.16
CA LEU A 151 11.96 -7.97 -5.47
C LEU A 151 13.09 -8.97 -5.74
N ALA A 152 12.96 -9.76 -6.79
CA ALA A 152 14.05 -10.62 -7.24
C ALA A 152 15.18 -9.73 -7.85
N PRO A 153 16.45 -9.94 -7.49
CA PRO A 153 17.56 -9.19 -8.08
C PRO A 153 17.55 -9.31 -9.62
N GLY A 154 17.57 -8.18 -10.32
CA GLY A 154 17.57 -8.12 -11.79
C GLY A 154 16.21 -7.86 -12.45
N TYR A 155 15.10 -7.92 -11.69
CA TYR A 155 13.77 -7.53 -12.16
C TYR A 155 13.41 -6.17 -11.58
N THR A 156 13.31 -5.16 -12.44
CA THR A 156 12.84 -3.84 -12.04
C THR A 156 11.32 -3.80 -12.16
N LEU A 157 10.63 -3.32 -11.12
CA LEU A 157 9.30 -2.74 -11.34
C LEU A 157 9.46 -1.69 -12.45
N LEU A 158 8.57 -1.68 -13.43
CA LEU A 158 8.58 -0.65 -14.48
C LEU A 158 8.65 0.71 -13.78
N PHE A 159 9.77 1.43 -13.97
CA PHE A 159 10.00 2.77 -13.45
C PHE A 159 9.57 3.80 -14.48
#